data_AF-A0A7Y7DDF9-F1
#
_entry.id   AF-A0A7Y7DDF9-F1
#
_cell.length_a   1.000
_cell.length_b   1.000
_cell.length_c   1.000
_cell.angle_alpha   90.00
_cell.angle_beta   90.00
_cell.angle_gamma   90.00
#
_symmetry.space_group_name_H-M   'P 1'
#
loop_
_entity.id
_entity.type
_entity.pdbx_description
1 polymer ?
#
loop_
_entity_poly.entity_id
_entity_poly.type
_entity_poly.pdbx_seq_one_letter_code
_entity_poly.pdbx_strand_id
1 'polypeptide(L)'
;MKRILSILKEKWPEYFFEILVLIIGIYGAFELSNYGENKARKRAEIEILKGCKTELMTDLEEIKFNMNELRKSQTALNLILEVLENDGSYHDSLAFHFNYTLIPIHFVHSTSSFETAKSRGLDIISNNDIRNKLIAVYDSQYDFFLKAEQEEIAEVQYQMRHIPPGRFVSGHNFEGKDNTFDGSMVPKDFESLKTDQEYHYFIKTQQNRTRSFLGYFYTNLQKSVESMVHDLEVELKRIDR
;
A
#
# COMPACT_ATOMS: atom_id res chain seq x y z
N MET A 1 29.97 -19.78 68.11
CA MET A 1 30.09 -20.68 66.94
C MET A 1 29.52 -22.08 67.17
N LYS A 2 29.96 -22.86 68.18
CA LYS A 2 29.46 -24.24 68.42
C LYS A 2 27.93 -24.38 68.55
N ARG A 3 27.26 -23.39 69.18
CA ARG A 3 25.80 -23.37 69.37
C ARG A 3 24.99 -23.09 68.09
N ILE A 4 25.54 -22.28 67.18
CA ILE A 4 24.90 -21.98 65.88
C ILE A 4 25.01 -23.20 64.96
N LEU A 5 26.17 -23.87 64.97
CA LEU A 5 26.40 -25.11 64.21
C LEU A 5 25.54 -26.28 64.71
N SER A 6 25.28 -26.39 66.02
CA SER A 6 24.40 -27.45 66.54
C SER A 6 22.94 -27.22 66.14
N ILE A 7 22.45 -25.97 66.22
CA ILE A 7 21.09 -25.60 65.82
C ILE A 7 20.88 -25.83 64.32
N LEU A 8 21.84 -25.42 63.48
CA LEU A 8 21.82 -25.71 62.04
C LEU A 8 21.79 -27.21 61.78
N LYS A 9 22.58 -28.02 62.49
CA LYS A 9 22.62 -29.48 62.29
C LYS A 9 21.31 -30.18 62.71
N GLU A 10 20.56 -29.60 63.65
CA GLU A 10 19.30 -30.16 64.14
C GLU A 10 18.09 -29.68 63.30
N LYS A 11 18.10 -28.42 62.84
CA LYS A 11 16.99 -27.78 62.11
C LYS A 11 17.20 -27.63 60.60
N TRP A 12 18.30 -28.12 60.03
CA TRP A 12 18.54 -28.01 58.57
C TRP A 12 17.39 -28.51 57.68
N PRO A 13 16.63 -29.57 58.03
CA PRO A 13 15.52 -30.00 57.18
C PRO A 13 14.39 -28.97 57.16
N GLU A 14 14.11 -28.33 58.31
CA GLU A 14 13.10 -27.26 58.43
C GLU A 14 13.46 -26.07 57.54
N TYR A 15 14.70 -25.58 57.62
CA TYR A 15 15.19 -24.49 56.78
C TYR A 15 15.24 -24.87 55.29
N PHE A 16 15.57 -26.12 54.97
CA PHE A 16 15.53 -26.61 53.60
C PHE A 16 14.11 -26.56 53.01
N PHE A 17 13.11 -27.06 53.74
CA PHE A 17 11.72 -27.00 53.30
C PHE A 17 11.20 -25.56 53.21
N GLU A 18 11.57 -24.69 54.14
CA GLU A 18 11.22 -23.25 54.09
C GLU A 18 11.77 -22.58 52.84
N ILE A 19 13.05 -22.77 52.54
CA ILE A 19 13.70 -22.24 51.33
C ILE A 19 13.08 -22.86 50.06
N LEU A 20 12.82 -24.16 50.06
CA LEU A 20 12.20 -24.85 48.92
C LEU A 20 10.80 -24.31 48.61
N VAL A 21 9.98 -24.07 49.64
CA VAL A 21 8.65 -23.47 49.50
C VAL A 21 8.75 -22.04 48.94
N LEU A 22 9.70 -21.24 49.43
CA LEU A 22 9.94 -19.90 48.89
C LEU A 22 10.37 -19.93 47.43
N ILE A 23 11.26 -20.85 47.04
CA ILE A 23 11.70 -21.02 45.64
C ILE A 23 10.52 -21.40 44.76
N ILE A 24 9.71 -22.38 45.15
CA ILE A 24 8.53 -22.81 44.39
C ILE A 24 7.51 -21.67 44.29
N GLY A 25 7.32 -20.91 45.36
CA GLY A 25 6.40 -19.76 45.39
C GLY A 25 6.82 -18.66 44.41
N ILE A 26 8.10 -18.25 44.46
CA ILE A 26 8.65 -17.23 43.55
C ILE A 26 8.64 -17.71 42.10
N TYR A 27 9.09 -18.95 41.86
CA TYR A 27 9.12 -19.54 40.53
C TYR A 27 7.71 -19.68 39.94
N GLY A 28 6.75 -20.17 40.72
CA GLY A 28 5.35 -20.30 40.29
C GLY A 28 4.70 -18.96 39.97
N ALA A 29 4.97 -17.92 40.78
CA ALA A 29 4.50 -16.57 40.49
C ALA A 29 5.11 -16.00 39.20
N PHE A 30 6.41 -16.22 39.00
CA PHE A 30 7.12 -15.80 37.78
C PHE A 30 6.57 -16.49 36.52
N GLU A 31 6.39 -17.81 36.56
CA GLU A 31 5.83 -18.57 35.44
C GLU A 31 4.38 -18.17 35.11
N LEU A 32 3.56 -17.90 36.13
CA LEU A 32 2.19 -17.43 35.93
C LEU A 32 2.15 -16.03 35.28
N SER A 33 3.07 -15.14 35.67
CA SER A 33 3.24 -13.82 35.05
C SER A 33 3.63 -13.96 33.58
N ASN A 34 4.67 -14.76 33.28
CA ASN A 34 5.13 -15.02 31.92
C ASN A 34 4.03 -15.62 31.04
N TYR A 35 3.22 -16.52 31.57
CA TYR A 35 2.08 -17.08 30.85
C TYR A 35 1.04 -16.00 30.48
N GLY A 36 0.72 -15.11 31.42
CA GLY A 36 -0.18 -13.98 31.19
C GLY A 36 0.35 -13.03 30.11
N GLU A 37 1.64 -12.67 30.19
CA GLU A 37 2.32 -11.83 29.21
C GLU A 37 2.35 -12.47 27.81
N ASN A 38 2.69 -13.75 27.72
CA ASN A 38 2.71 -14.49 26.45
C ASN A 38 1.32 -14.56 25.81
N LYS A 39 0.26 -14.75 26.61
CA LYS A 39 -1.12 -14.74 26.11
C LYS A 39 -1.53 -13.36 25.60
N ALA A 40 -1.16 -12.29 26.31
CA ALA A 40 -1.41 -10.91 25.88
C ALA A 40 -0.65 -10.58 24.59
N ARG A 41 0.62 -10.99 24.50
CA ARG A 41 1.48 -10.83 23.31
C ARG A 41 0.90 -11.54 22.09
N LYS A 42 0.47 -12.81 22.23
CA LYS A 42 -0.17 -13.58 21.15
C LYS A 42 -1.46 -12.92 20.67
N ARG A 43 -2.28 -12.37 21.58
CA ARG A 43 -3.51 -11.65 21.20
C ARG A 43 -3.18 -10.39 20.40
N ALA A 44 -2.20 -9.61 20.85
CA ALA A 44 -1.78 -8.39 20.16
C ALA A 44 -1.22 -8.70 18.76
N GLU A 45 -0.42 -9.76 18.61
CA GLU A 45 0.06 -10.23 17.31
C GLU A 45 -1.10 -10.56 16.37
N ILE A 46 -2.09 -11.34 16.82
CA ILE A 46 -3.27 -11.69 16.01
C ILE A 46 -4.04 -10.45 15.59
N GLU A 47 -4.25 -9.50 16.50
CA GLU A 47 -4.95 -8.24 16.21
C GLU A 47 -4.21 -7.42 15.14
N ILE A 48 -2.88 -7.29 15.28
CA ILE A 48 -2.03 -6.60 14.31
C ILE A 48 -2.08 -7.28 12.94
N LEU A 49 -1.90 -8.61 12.88
CA LEU A 49 -1.88 -9.35 11.61
C LEU A 49 -3.24 -9.34 10.92
N LYS A 50 -4.35 -9.40 11.68
CA LYS A 50 -5.70 -9.23 11.13
C LYS A 50 -5.90 -7.81 10.59
N GLY A 51 -5.46 -6.80 11.33
CA GLY A 51 -5.49 -5.41 10.88
C GLY A 51 -4.73 -5.19 9.58
N CYS A 52 -3.47 -5.63 9.52
CA CYS A 52 -2.65 -5.55 8.31
C CYS A 52 -3.31 -6.27 7.13
N LYS A 53 -3.89 -7.46 7.35
CA LYS A 53 -4.59 -8.20 6.30
C LYS A 53 -5.78 -7.40 5.76
N THR A 54 -6.63 -6.86 6.63
CA THR A 54 -7.80 -6.08 6.24
C THR A 54 -7.41 -4.80 5.50
N GLU A 55 -6.36 -4.11 5.95
CA GLU A 55 -5.80 -2.94 5.28
C GLU A 55 -5.28 -3.29 3.88
N LEU A 56 -4.41 -4.31 3.77
CA LEU A 56 -3.84 -4.75 2.48
C LEU A 56 -4.91 -5.25 1.50
N MET A 57 -6.01 -5.85 1.97
CA MET A 57 -7.13 -6.22 1.11
C MET A 57 -7.84 -4.99 0.53
N THR A 58 -8.05 -3.95 1.36
CA THR A 58 -8.60 -2.67 0.91
C THR A 58 -7.66 -2.01 -0.11
N ASP A 59 -6.36 -1.97 0.21
CA ASP A 59 -5.33 -1.41 -0.67
C ASP A 59 -5.30 -2.16 -2.02
N LEU A 60 -5.50 -3.49 -2.02
CA LEU A 60 -5.57 -4.28 -3.25
C LEU A 60 -6.77 -3.93 -4.13
N GLU A 61 -7.93 -3.64 -3.53
CA GLU A 61 -9.11 -3.17 -4.27
C GLU A 61 -8.84 -1.81 -4.92
N GLU A 62 -8.22 -0.90 -4.17
CA GLU A 62 -7.81 0.42 -4.66
C GLU A 62 -6.78 0.33 -5.79
N ILE A 63 -5.78 -0.54 -5.65
CA ILE A 63 -4.80 -0.84 -6.71
C ILE A 63 -5.51 -1.28 -7.99
N LYS A 64 -6.47 -2.21 -7.89
CA LYS A 64 -7.22 -2.71 -9.04
C LYS A 64 -8.07 -1.63 -9.69
N PHE A 65 -8.72 -0.79 -8.89
CA PHE A 65 -9.47 0.36 -9.35
C PHE A 65 -8.58 1.33 -10.14
N ASN A 66 -7.46 1.76 -9.55
CA ASN A 66 -6.52 2.68 -10.18
C ASN A 66 -5.92 2.12 -11.47
N MET A 67 -5.58 0.83 -11.50
CA MET A 67 -5.15 0.17 -12.73
C MET A 67 -6.24 0.16 -13.81
N ASN A 68 -7.52 0.07 -13.44
CA ASN A 68 -8.63 0.15 -14.39
C ASN A 68 -8.74 1.55 -14.99
N GLU A 69 -8.66 2.60 -14.19
CA GLU A 69 -8.73 3.98 -14.66
C GLU A 69 -7.54 4.33 -15.58
N LEU A 70 -6.34 3.88 -15.24
CA LEU A 70 -5.17 4.04 -16.11
C LEU A 70 -5.29 3.25 -17.42
N ARG A 71 -5.97 2.09 -17.45
CA ARG A 71 -6.25 1.36 -18.70
C ARG A 71 -7.24 2.13 -19.59
N LYS A 72 -8.23 2.81 -19.00
CA LYS A 72 -9.10 3.74 -19.76
C LYS A 72 -8.29 4.88 -20.35
N SER A 73 -7.39 5.48 -19.56
CA SER A 73 -6.46 6.52 -20.03
C SER A 73 -5.59 6.03 -21.18
N GLN A 74 -4.98 4.84 -21.06
CA GLN A 74 -4.19 4.21 -22.11
C GLN A 74 -5.01 4.00 -23.40
N THR A 75 -6.26 3.55 -23.27
CA THR A 75 -7.17 3.36 -24.41
C THR A 75 -7.46 4.70 -25.08
N ALA A 76 -7.73 5.75 -24.30
CA ALA A 76 -7.96 7.10 -24.83
C ALA A 76 -6.72 7.65 -25.54
N LEU A 77 -5.52 7.50 -24.95
CA LEU A 77 -4.26 7.92 -25.55
C LEU A 77 -4.00 7.20 -26.89
N ASN A 78 -4.26 5.89 -26.97
CA ASN A 78 -4.15 5.13 -28.21
C ASN A 78 -5.10 5.65 -29.29
N LEU A 79 -6.38 5.85 -28.93
CA LEU A 79 -7.39 6.35 -29.86
C LEU A 79 -7.04 7.75 -30.37
N ILE A 80 -6.67 8.67 -29.49
CA ILE A 80 -6.32 10.04 -29.89
C ILE A 80 -5.11 10.03 -30.83
N LEU A 81 -4.08 9.24 -30.55
CA LEU A 81 -2.95 9.11 -31.47
C LEU A 81 -3.36 8.53 -32.81
N GLU A 82 -4.17 7.47 -32.82
CA GLU A 82 -4.66 6.84 -34.06
C GLU A 82 -5.43 7.84 -34.94
N VAL A 83 -6.34 8.62 -34.35
CA VAL A 83 -7.13 9.60 -35.10
C VAL A 83 -6.24 10.74 -35.61
N LEU A 84 -5.29 11.23 -34.82
CA LEU A 84 -4.40 12.33 -35.23
C LEU A 84 -3.39 11.91 -36.31
N GLU A 85 -2.83 10.70 -36.22
CA GLU A 85 -1.78 10.23 -37.12
C GLU A 85 -2.32 9.67 -38.44
N ASN A 86 -3.58 9.22 -38.47
CA ASN A 86 -4.20 8.63 -39.66
C ASN A 86 -5.26 9.53 -40.31
N ASP A 87 -5.15 10.84 -40.11
CA ASP A 87 -6.04 11.86 -40.69
C ASP A 87 -7.54 11.60 -40.41
N GLY A 88 -7.85 11.13 -39.21
CA GLY A 88 -9.23 10.92 -38.77
C GLY A 88 -9.99 12.23 -38.57
N SER A 89 -11.33 12.15 -38.52
CA SER A 89 -12.19 13.32 -38.30
C SER A 89 -12.57 13.49 -36.83
N TYR A 90 -12.75 14.74 -36.40
CA TYR A 90 -13.29 15.03 -35.08
C TYR A 90 -14.74 14.56 -34.93
N HIS A 91 -15.06 13.99 -33.76
CA HIS A 91 -16.40 13.66 -33.32
C HIS A 91 -16.54 14.06 -31.85
N ASP A 92 -17.73 14.48 -31.41
CA ASP A 92 -17.95 14.95 -30.02
C ASP A 92 -17.58 13.89 -28.97
N SER A 93 -17.66 12.60 -29.31
CA SER A 93 -17.22 11.50 -28.45
C SER A 93 -15.72 11.56 -28.13
N LEU A 94 -14.88 12.17 -28.98
CA LEU A 94 -13.44 12.32 -28.73
C LEU A 94 -13.14 13.28 -27.58
N ALA A 95 -14.05 14.22 -27.27
CA ALA A 95 -13.85 15.17 -26.18
C ALA A 95 -13.65 14.47 -24.83
N PHE A 96 -14.39 13.37 -24.60
CA PHE A 96 -14.21 12.54 -23.41
C PHE A 96 -12.85 11.86 -23.39
N HIS A 97 -12.39 11.35 -24.52
CA HIS A 97 -11.08 10.71 -24.63
C HIS A 97 -9.94 11.70 -24.38
N PHE A 98 -10.02 12.93 -24.87
CA PHE A 98 -9.04 13.97 -24.56
C PHE A 98 -8.91 14.21 -23.05
N ASN A 99 -10.02 14.25 -22.31
CA ASN A 99 -10.00 14.42 -20.85
C ASN A 99 -9.27 13.24 -20.15
N TYR A 100 -9.49 12.01 -20.61
CA TYR A 100 -8.84 10.83 -20.05
C TYR A 100 -7.35 10.69 -20.41
N THR A 101 -6.78 11.54 -21.27
CA THR A 101 -5.34 11.53 -21.55
C THR A 101 -4.48 12.05 -20.39
N LEU A 102 -5.06 12.81 -19.47
CA LEU A 102 -4.38 13.51 -18.37
C LEU A 102 -5.08 13.26 -17.03
N ILE A 103 -5.27 11.99 -16.65
CA ILE A 103 -5.92 11.63 -15.38
C ILE A 103 -4.89 11.57 -14.24
N PRO A 104 -5.01 12.41 -13.19
CA PRO A 104 -4.23 12.24 -11.98
C PRO A 104 -4.80 11.09 -11.16
N ILE A 105 -3.95 10.12 -10.79
CA ILE A 105 -4.31 8.95 -10.00
C ILE A 105 -3.47 8.94 -8.73
N HIS A 106 -4.09 8.58 -7.61
CA HIS A 106 -3.47 8.51 -6.29
C HIS A 106 -3.76 7.16 -5.63
N PHE A 107 -2.74 6.54 -5.05
CA PHE A 107 -2.86 5.32 -4.28
C PHE A 107 -3.23 5.63 -2.84
N VAL A 108 -4.52 5.53 -2.55
CA VAL A 108 -5.04 5.63 -1.18
C VAL A 108 -4.77 4.32 -0.45
N HIS A 109 -4.10 4.38 0.70
CA HIS A 109 -3.67 3.19 1.42
C HIS A 109 -3.71 3.39 2.93
N SER A 110 -3.71 2.28 3.68
CA SER A 110 -3.64 2.29 5.14
C SER A 110 -2.43 1.53 5.68
N THR A 111 -1.72 2.14 6.63
CA THR A 111 -0.56 1.56 7.31
C THR A 111 -0.76 1.41 8.82
N SER A 112 -1.95 1.72 9.33
CA SER A 112 -2.18 1.95 10.76
C SER A 112 -1.83 0.74 11.65
N SER A 113 -2.13 -0.47 11.16
CA SER A 113 -1.84 -1.71 11.88
C SER A 113 -0.35 -2.03 11.91
N PHE A 114 0.34 -1.76 10.80
CA PHE A 114 1.79 -1.95 10.71
C PHE A 114 2.56 -0.89 11.52
N GLU A 115 2.12 0.36 11.52
CA GLU A 115 2.66 1.41 12.40
C GLU A 115 2.47 1.06 13.88
N THR A 116 1.33 0.46 14.23
CA THR A 116 1.10 -0.05 15.58
C THR A 116 2.13 -1.13 15.93
N ALA A 117 2.42 -2.05 15.02
CA ALA A 117 3.47 -3.06 15.20
C ALA A 117 4.85 -2.42 15.42
N LYS A 118 5.22 -1.43 14.61
CA LYS A 118 6.49 -0.68 14.76
C LYS A 118 6.58 0.01 16.12
N SER A 119 5.50 0.66 16.56
CA SER A 119 5.46 1.35 17.86
C SER A 119 5.63 0.43 19.07
N ARG A 120 5.19 -0.83 18.96
CA ARG A 120 5.30 -1.86 20.00
C ARG A 120 6.62 -2.64 19.95
N GLY A 121 7.42 -2.44 18.90
CA GLY A 121 8.53 -3.31 18.56
C GLY A 121 8.09 -4.40 17.59
N LEU A 122 8.77 -4.51 16.45
CA LEU A 122 8.42 -5.46 15.40
C LEU A 122 8.54 -6.93 15.84
N ASP A 123 9.26 -7.21 16.93
CA ASP A 123 9.33 -8.53 17.55
C ASP A 123 7.97 -9.00 18.10
N ILE A 124 6.97 -8.12 18.21
CA ILE A 124 5.57 -8.50 18.47
C ILE A 124 5.05 -9.51 17.45
N ILE A 125 5.56 -9.46 16.21
CA ILE A 125 5.31 -10.45 15.17
C ILE A 125 6.33 -11.58 15.34
N SER A 126 5.88 -12.71 15.86
CA SER A 126 6.69 -13.87 16.23
C SER A 126 7.29 -14.57 15.03
N ASN A 127 6.57 -14.60 13.90
CA ASN A 127 7.06 -15.18 12.66
C ASN A 127 7.99 -14.19 11.93
N ASN A 128 9.29 -14.48 11.95
CA ASN A 128 10.31 -13.65 11.32
C ASN A 128 10.09 -13.44 9.82
N ASP A 129 9.59 -14.46 9.10
CA ASP A 129 9.36 -14.36 7.65
C ASP A 129 8.19 -13.42 7.36
N ILE A 130 7.09 -13.54 8.10
CA ILE A 130 5.93 -12.65 7.98
C ILE A 130 6.32 -11.21 8.33
N ARG A 131 7.06 -11.03 9.42
CA ARG A 131 7.58 -9.73 9.83
C ARG A 131 8.43 -9.08 8.73
N ASN A 132 9.39 -9.83 8.18
CA ASN A 132 10.28 -9.32 7.13
C ASN A 132 9.52 -8.98 5.84
N LYS A 133 8.51 -9.79 5.47
CA LYS A 133 7.67 -9.52 4.30
C LYS A 133 6.79 -8.27 4.50
N LEU A 134 6.21 -8.07 5.69
CA LEU A 134 5.47 -6.85 6.01
C LEU A 134 6.36 -5.61 5.90
N ILE A 135 7.59 -5.66 6.43
CA ILE A 135 8.58 -4.58 6.26
C ILE A 135 8.85 -4.33 4.78
N ALA A 136 9.05 -5.38 3.98
CA ALA A 136 9.32 -5.25 2.56
C ALA A 136 8.14 -4.62 1.78
N VAL A 137 6.89 -4.93 2.16
CA VAL A 137 5.70 -4.32 1.55
C VAL A 137 5.60 -2.84 1.95
N TYR A 138 5.57 -2.55 3.24
CA TYR A 138 5.26 -1.20 3.74
C TYR A 138 6.46 -0.25 3.66
N ASP A 139 7.65 -0.64 4.13
CA ASP A 139 8.79 0.27 4.21
C ASP A 139 9.66 0.25 2.93
N SER A 140 9.39 -0.65 1.97
CA SER A 140 10.15 -0.69 0.70
C SER A 140 9.26 -0.55 -0.53
N GLN A 141 8.28 -1.44 -0.72
CA GLN A 141 7.46 -1.43 -1.94
C GLN A 141 6.52 -0.22 -1.99
N TYR A 142 5.85 0.13 -0.89
CA TYR A 142 4.98 1.30 -0.82
C TYR A 142 5.80 2.58 -0.98
N ASP A 143 6.88 2.73 -0.22
CA ASP A 143 7.79 3.88 -0.32
C ASP A 143 8.32 4.10 -1.75
N PHE A 144 8.74 3.03 -2.43
CA PHE A 144 9.18 3.11 -3.82
C PHE A 144 8.05 3.52 -4.76
N PHE A 145 6.87 2.93 -4.59
CA PHE A 145 5.70 3.23 -5.42
C PHE A 145 5.24 4.68 -5.24
N LEU A 146 5.13 5.17 -4.01
CA LEU A 146 4.66 6.52 -3.70
C LEU A 146 5.59 7.61 -4.25
N LYS A 147 6.90 7.36 -4.29
CA LYS A 147 7.86 8.26 -4.96
C LYS A 147 7.62 8.32 -6.46
N ALA A 148 7.44 7.16 -7.10
CA ALA A 148 7.15 7.11 -8.53
C ALA A 148 5.79 7.74 -8.87
N GLU A 149 4.79 7.56 -8.02
CA GLU A 149 3.50 8.22 -8.12
C GLU A 149 3.65 9.74 -8.04
N GLN A 150 4.42 10.25 -7.07
CA GLN A 150 4.68 11.68 -6.94
C GLN A 150 5.30 12.27 -8.21
N GLU A 151 6.26 11.56 -8.81
CA GLU A 151 6.88 11.94 -10.08
C GLU A 151 5.86 11.94 -11.25
N GLU A 152 5.00 10.92 -11.33
CA GLU A 152 3.96 10.85 -12.37
C GLU A 152 2.93 11.96 -12.23
N ILE A 153 2.46 12.23 -11.01
CA ILE A 153 1.52 13.32 -10.74
C ILE A 153 2.15 14.67 -11.10
N ALA A 154 3.41 14.89 -10.76
CA ALA A 154 4.10 16.13 -11.09
C ALA A 154 4.15 16.38 -12.60
N GLU A 155 4.41 15.33 -13.39
CA GLU A 155 4.42 15.38 -14.84
C GLU A 155 3.03 15.62 -15.43
N VAL A 156 2.01 14.88 -14.96
CA VAL A 156 0.61 15.10 -15.37
C VAL A 156 0.18 16.55 -15.09
N GLN A 157 0.48 17.06 -13.89
CA GLN A 157 0.17 18.46 -13.52
C GLN A 157 0.94 19.48 -14.37
N TYR A 158 2.21 19.21 -14.68
CA TYR A 158 2.99 20.06 -15.58
C TYR A 158 2.32 20.13 -16.95
N GLN A 159 1.96 18.97 -17.51
CA GLN A 159 1.34 18.88 -18.83
C GLN A 159 -0.04 19.56 -18.84
N MET A 160 -0.87 19.36 -17.82
CA MET A 160 -2.18 20.02 -17.66
C MET A 160 -2.08 21.56 -17.66
N ARG A 161 -0.98 22.11 -17.15
CA ARG A 161 -0.75 23.57 -17.12
C ARG A 161 -0.21 24.15 -18.41
N HIS A 162 0.54 23.36 -19.20
CA HIS A 162 1.32 23.90 -20.32
C HIS A 162 0.81 23.44 -21.69
N ILE A 163 0.17 22.28 -21.78
CA ILE A 163 -0.28 21.73 -23.06
C ILE A 163 -1.70 22.21 -23.44
N PRO A 164 -2.72 22.13 -22.56
CA PRO A 164 -4.08 22.53 -22.94
C PRO A 164 -4.25 24.00 -23.35
N PRO A 165 -3.59 24.99 -22.70
CA PRO A 165 -3.72 26.39 -23.09
C PRO A 165 -3.39 26.61 -24.58
N GLY A 166 -4.28 27.33 -25.28
CA GLY A 166 -4.14 27.59 -26.72
C GLY A 166 -4.70 26.48 -27.61
N ARG A 167 -4.74 25.23 -27.15
CA ARG A 167 -5.21 24.07 -27.92
C ARG A 167 -6.65 23.67 -27.64
N PHE A 168 -7.11 23.83 -26.41
CA PHE A 168 -8.44 23.41 -25.96
C PHE A 168 -9.27 24.59 -25.47
N VAL A 169 -10.59 24.49 -25.60
CA VAL A 169 -11.57 25.49 -25.15
C VAL A 169 -11.44 25.73 -23.64
N SER A 170 -11.30 24.65 -22.88
CA SER A 170 -11.00 24.65 -21.45
C SER A 170 -10.05 23.50 -21.11
N GLY A 171 -9.23 23.69 -20.08
CA GLY A 171 -8.56 22.58 -19.40
C GLY A 171 -9.44 22.12 -18.25
N HIS A 172 -9.53 20.80 -18.03
CA HIS A 172 -10.31 20.18 -16.95
C HIS A 172 -11.77 20.65 -16.87
N ASN A 173 -12.63 20.07 -17.70
CA ASN A 173 -14.08 20.23 -17.56
C ASN A 173 -14.66 19.03 -16.81
N PHE A 174 -14.67 19.07 -15.48
CA PHE A 174 -15.33 18.04 -14.67
C PHE A 174 -16.81 18.40 -14.53
N GLU A 175 -17.69 17.65 -15.17
CA GLU A 175 -19.14 17.93 -15.10
C GLU A 175 -19.76 17.49 -13.77
N GLY A 176 -19.08 16.62 -13.02
CA GLY A 176 -19.42 16.25 -11.65
C GLY A 176 -20.73 15.49 -11.48
N LYS A 177 -21.22 14.85 -12.55
CA LYS A 177 -22.33 13.90 -12.44
C LYS A 177 -21.76 12.55 -11.97
N ASP A 178 -22.37 11.99 -10.94
CA ASP A 178 -22.16 10.60 -10.48
C ASP A 178 -20.82 10.24 -9.82
N ASN A 179 -20.09 11.22 -9.26
CA ASN A 179 -18.78 11.02 -8.60
C ASN A 179 -17.71 10.33 -9.49
N THR A 180 -17.89 10.34 -10.80
CA THR A 180 -16.92 9.85 -11.79
C THR A 180 -16.01 10.98 -12.24
N PHE A 181 -14.80 10.65 -12.71
CA PHE A 181 -13.90 11.61 -13.38
C PHE A 181 -14.38 11.92 -14.81
N ASP A 182 -15.67 12.18 -14.96
CA ASP A 182 -16.30 12.45 -16.24
C ASP A 182 -16.15 13.91 -16.60
N GLY A 183 -15.55 14.11 -17.77
CA GLY A 183 -15.24 15.40 -18.30
C GLY A 183 -14.97 15.38 -19.78
N SER A 184 -14.94 16.57 -20.38
CA SER A 184 -14.76 16.75 -21.82
C SER A 184 -13.72 17.84 -22.11
N MET A 185 -12.73 17.51 -22.92
CA MET A 185 -11.76 18.49 -23.41
C MET A 185 -11.97 18.66 -24.91
N VAL A 186 -12.53 19.80 -25.30
CA VAL A 186 -12.85 20.12 -26.70
C VAL A 186 -11.70 20.91 -27.32
N PRO A 187 -11.06 20.41 -28.40
CA PRO A 187 -10.08 21.16 -29.17
C PRO A 187 -10.69 22.45 -29.73
N LYS A 188 -9.94 23.55 -29.73
CA LYS A 188 -10.35 24.78 -30.42
C LYS A 188 -10.31 24.61 -31.93
N ASP A 189 -9.30 23.89 -32.40
CA ASP A 189 -9.09 23.52 -33.79
C ASP A 189 -8.47 22.12 -33.83
N PHE A 190 -9.29 21.11 -34.08
CA PHE A 190 -8.85 19.73 -34.12
C PHE A 190 -7.89 19.45 -35.29
N GLU A 191 -8.09 20.09 -36.44
CA GLU A 191 -7.23 19.88 -37.61
C GLU A 191 -5.81 20.38 -37.34
N SER A 192 -5.67 21.48 -36.61
CA SER A 192 -4.36 21.98 -36.20
C SER A 192 -3.57 20.97 -35.35
N LEU A 193 -4.25 20.17 -34.51
CA LEU A 193 -3.60 19.19 -33.62
C LEU A 193 -2.89 18.08 -34.39
N LYS A 194 -3.36 17.72 -35.59
CA LYS A 194 -2.76 16.65 -36.43
C LYS A 194 -1.33 16.96 -36.88
N THR A 195 -0.97 18.24 -36.92
CA THR A 195 0.35 18.72 -37.36
C THR A 195 1.15 19.39 -36.24
N ASP A 196 0.58 19.48 -35.04
CA ASP A 196 1.21 20.08 -33.88
C ASP A 196 2.26 19.12 -33.27
N GLN A 197 3.53 19.36 -33.61
CA GLN A 197 4.63 18.52 -33.17
C GLN A 197 4.80 18.49 -31.64
N GLU A 198 4.53 19.60 -30.96
CA GLU A 198 4.64 19.67 -29.49
C GLU A 198 3.54 18.83 -28.84
N TYR A 199 2.31 18.93 -29.36
CA TYR A 199 1.19 18.13 -28.87
C TYR A 199 1.40 16.62 -29.12
N HIS A 200 1.88 16.24 -30.30
CA HIS A 200 2.21 14.84 -30.60
C HIS A 200 3.31 14.30 -29.68
N TYR A 201 4.38 15.07 -29.45
CA TYR A 201 5.44 14.68 -28.52
C TYR A 201 4.86 14.42 -27.12
N PHE A 202 4.00 15.32 -26.65
CA PHE A 202 3.35 15.20 -25.36
C PHE A 202 2.47 13.94 -25.25
N ILE A 203 1.51 13.73 -26.17
CA ILE A 203 0.59 12.59 -26.09
C ILE A 203 1.35 11.25 -26.19
N LYS A 204 2.37 11.17 -27.05
CA LYS A 204 3.24 9.98 -27.12
C LYS A 204 4.01 9.75 -25.82
N THR A 205 4.50 10.82 -25.21
CA THR A 205 5.18 10.75 -23.92
C THR A 205 4.21 10.23 -22.86
N GLN A 206 3.01 10.78 -22.78
CA GLN A 206 2.02 10.36 -21.79
C GLN A 206 1.58 8.90 -22.01
N GLN A 207 1.39 8.46 -23.26
CA GLN A 207 1.12 7.05 -23.58
C GLN A 207 2.22 6.11 -23.06
N ASN A 208 3.49 6.47 -23.25
CA ASN A 208 4.62 5.66 -22.79
C ASN A 208 4.73 5.66 -21.26
N ARG A 209 4.51 6.80 -20.61
CA ARG A 209 4.52 6.91 -19.15
C ARG A 209 3.40 6.10 -18.52
N THR A 210 2.16 6.25 -18.99
CA THR A 210 1.01 5.45 -18.53
C THR A 210 1.25 3.95 -18.72
N ARG A 211 1.84 3.53 -19.86
CA ARG A 211 2.20 2.12 -20.10
C ARG A 211 3.22 1.61 -19.09
N SER A 212 4.28 2.38 -18.81
CA SER A 212 5.30 2.03 -17.81
C SER A 212 4.73 2.00 -16.40
N PHE A 213 3.87 2.97 -16.04
CA PHE A 213 3.25 3.06 -14.73
C PHE A 213 2.35 1.86 -14.43
N LEU A 214 1.52 1.46 -15.41
CA LEU A 214 0.73 0.23 -15.35
C LEU A 214 1.59 -1.04 -15.32
N GLY A 215 2.47 -1.19 -16.31
CA GLY A 215 3.18 -2.45 -16.58
C GLY A 215 4.28 -2.77 -15.58
N TYR A 216 4.86 -1.75 -14.94
CA TYR A 216 5.93 -1.93 -13.97
C TYR A 216 5.45 -1.61 -12.55
N PHE A 217 5.07 -0.36 -12.27
CA PHE A 217 4.83 0.08 -10.90
C PHE A 217 3.60 -0.58 -10.27
N TYR A 218 2.42 -0.41 -10.88
CA TYR A 218 1.20 -1.02 -10.36
C TYR A 218 1.23 -2.55 -10.39
N THR A 219 1.79 -3.15 -11.44
CA THR A 219 1.90 -4.61 -11.55
C THR A 219 2.76 -5.20 -10.42
N ASN A 220 3.88 -4.55 -10.07
CA ASN A 220 4.74 -5.01 -8.97
C ASN A 220 4.10 -4.75 -7.60
N LEU A 221 3.46 -3.59 -7.42
CA LEU A 221 2.71 -3.28 -6.20
C LEU A 221 1.60 -4.30 -5.95
N GLN A 222 0.77 -4.59 -6.95
CA GLN A 222 -0.31 -5.58 -6.88
C GLN A 222 0.23 -6.96 -6.45
N LYS A 223 1.28 -7.45 -7.12
CA LYS A 223 1.89 -8.76 -6.80
C LYS A 223 2.41 -8.82 -5.37
N SER A 224 3.05 -7.75 -4.90
CA SER A 224 3.59 -7.68 -3.53
C SER A 224 2.48 -7.74 -2.49
N VAL A 225 1.41 -6.96 -2.69
CA VAL A 225 0.23 -6.94 -1.80
C VAL A 225 -0.50 -8.29 -1.82
N GLU A 226 -0.76 -8.86 -3.01
CA GLU A 226 -1.43 -10.17 -3.14
C GLU A 226 -0.65 -11.29 -2.45
N SER A 227 0.68 -11.31 -2.61
CA SER A 227 1.54 -12.29 -1.93
C SER A 227 1.43 -12.13 -0.40
N MET A 228 1.49 -10.90 0.10
CA MET A 228 1.45 -10.64 1.54
C MET A 228 0.09 -10.99 2.15
N VAL A 229 -1.01 -10.68 1.47
CA VAL A 229 -2.36 -11.08 1.90
C VAL A 229 -2.45 -12.61 2.02
N HIS A 230 -1.95 -13.34 1.01
CA HIS A 230 -1.91 -14.81 1.07
C HIS A 230 -1.08 -15.33 2.24
N ASP A 231 0.11 -14.79 2.46
CA ASP A 231 0.99 -15.18 3.55
C ASP A 231 0.35 -14.92 4.93
N LEU A 232 -0.33 -13.78 5.10
CA LEU A 232 -1.09 -13.47 6.33
C LEU A 232 -2.24 -14.44 6.57
N GLU A 233 -2.94 -14.88 5.52
CA GLU A 233 -4.00 -15.88 5.65
C GLU A 233 -3.48 -17.23 6.13
N VAL A 234 -2.34 -17.66 5.60
CA VAL A 234 -1.68 -18.90 6.02
C VAL A 234 -1.23 -18.78 7.47
N GLU A 235 -0.60 -17.66 7.83
CA GLU A 235 -0.09 -17.43 9.18
C GLU A 235 -1.21 -17.35 10.22
N LEU A 236 -2.29 -16.62 9.96
CA LEU A 236 -3.41 -16.51 10.89
C LEU A 236 -4.06 -17.89 11.14
N LYS A 237 -4.20 -18.73 10.12
CA LYS A 237 -4.68 -20.12 10.27
C LYS A 237 -3.72 -20.99 11.08
N ARG A 238 -2.41 -20.72 11.02
CA ARG A 238 -1.39 -21.42 11.82
C ARG A 238 -1.47 -21.02 13.29
N ILE A 239 -1.68 -19.75 13.58
CA ILE A 239 -1.72 -19.19 14.94
C ILE A 239 -3.02 -19.57 15.69
N ASP A 240 -4.14 -19.71 14.97
CA ASP A 240 -5.45 -20.11 15.51
C ASP A 240 -5.52 -21.62 15.90
N ARG A 241 -4.56 -22.44 15.45
CA ARG A 241 -4.40 -23.85 15.87
C ARG A 241 -3.63 -23.96 17.19
#